data_AF-A0A2M7RAC2-F1
#
_entry.id   AF-A0A2M7RAC2-F1
#
_cell.length_a   1.000
_cell.length_b   1.000
_cell.length_c   1.000
_cell.angle_alpha   90.00
_cell.angle_beta   90.00
_cell.angle_gamma   90.00
#
_symmetry.space_group_name_H-M   'P 1'
#
loop_
_entity.id
_entity.type
_entity.pdbx_description
1 polymer ?
#
loop_
_entity_poly.entity_id
_entity_poly.type
_entity_poly.pdbx_seq_one_letter_code
_entity_poly.pdbx_strand_id
1 'polypeptide(L)'
;FCQNMEDEKKDGSRIVMETKHFIAFIPYAALSPFHTWLYPKRHMARFTEITNKETDDLAVVMKALLGKFYYGLKDPDFNYVIRSAPATLKRPEHFHWYITFIPRVTKTAGFELGSGMFINPSLPEKSAEF
;
A
#
# COMPACT_ATOMS: atom_id res chain seq x y z
N PHE A 1 6.74 -5.36 -10.16
CA PHE A 1 6.54 -5.07 -8.73
C PHE A 1 7.83 -4.73 -8.00
N CYS A 2 8.83 -5.63 -7.92
CA CYS A 2 10.08 -5.35 -7.19
C CYS A 2 10.79 -4.09 -7.69
N GLN A 3 10.87 -3.92 -9.01
CA GLN A 3 11.46 -2.71 -9.61
C GLN A 3 10.76 -1.43 -9.12
N ASN A 4 9.43 -1.41 -9.13
CA ASN A 4 8.65 -0.27 -8.62
C ASN A 4 8.97 0.04 -7.15
N MET A 5 9.07 -0.98 -6.31
CA MET A 5 9.45 -0.81 -4.89
C MET A 5 10.86 -0.21 -4.76
N GLU A 6 11.83 -0.69 -5.54
CA GLU A 6 13.19 -0.15 -5.53
C GLU A 6 13.25 1.29 -6.05
N ASP A 7 12.47 1.62 -7.07
CA ASP A 7 12.42 2.99 -7.62
C ASP A 7 11.78 3.98 -6.64
N GLU A 8 10.67 3.60 -6.00
CA GLU A 8 10.04 4.41 -4.95
C GLU A 8 10.96 4.57 -3.74
N LYS A 9 11.71 3.52 -3.38
CA LYS A 9 12.71 3.58 -2.31
C LYS A 9 13.88 4.52 -2.66
N LYS A 10 14.33 4.52 -3.91
CA LYS A 10 15.41 5.42 -4.37
C LYS A 10 14.97 6.88 -4.38
N ASP A 11 13.73 7.16 -4.78
CA ASP A 11 13.19 8.52 -4.79
C ASP A 11 12.91 9.01 -3.36
N GLY A 12 12.36 8.17 -2.49
CA GLY A 12 12.14 8.48 -1.08
C GLY A 12 10.97 9.43 -0.80
N SER A 13 10.58 10.26 -1.78
CA SER A 13 9.56 11.33 -1.66
C SER A 13 8.15 10.84 -1.27
N ARG A 14 7.84 9.56 -1.53
CA ARG A 14 6.53 8.95 -1.26
C ARG A 14 6.58 7.82 -0.23
N ILE A 15 7.70 7.66 0.48
CA ILE A 15 7.83 6.65 1.54
C ILE A 15 7.10 7.14 2.80
N VAL A 16 6.12 6.37 3.24
CA VAL A 16 5.38 6.63 4.49
C VAL A 16 6.10 6.02 5.69
N MET A 17 6.64 4.82 5.50
CA MET A 17 7.36 4.08 6.54
C MET A 17 8.22 2.97 5.93
N GLU A 18 9.39 2.71 6.52
CA GLU A 18 10.22 1.56 6.19
C GLU A 18 10.67 0.87 7.49
N THR A 19 10.49 -0.44 7.58
CA THR A 19 10.97 -1.27 8.70
C THR A 19 12.03 -2.25 8.21
N LYS A 20 12.38 -3.30 8.96
CA LYS A 20 13.39 -4.25 8.51
C LYS A 20 12.93 -5.05 7.29
N HIS A 21 11.68 -5.52 7.30
CA HIS A 21 11.15 -6.45 6.30
C HIS A 21 10.13 -5.81 5.35
N PHE A 22 9.60 -4.63 5.66
CA PHE A 22 8.55 -3.98 4.89
C PHE A 22 8.85 -2.54 4.52
N ILE A 23 8.17 -2.08 3.48
CA ILE A 23 8.15 -0.69 3.04
C ILE A 23 6.71 -0.30 2.69
N ALA A 24 6.25 0.81 3.25
CA ALA A 24 4.96 1.42 2.98
C ALA A 24 5.19 2.73 2.23
N PHE A 25 4.52 2.90 1.11
CA PHE A 25 4.63 4.09 0.27
C PHE A 25 3.31 4.40 -0.42
N ILE A 26 3.15 5.64 -0.85
CA ILE A 26 2.02 6.05 -1.71
C ILE A 26 2.48 5.93 -3.16
N PRO A 27 1.79 5.17 -4.02
CA PRO A 27 2.19 5.04 -5.42
C PRO A 27 2.21 6.40 -6.11
N TYR A 28 3.17 6.62 -7.02
CA TYR A 28 3.17 7.80 -7.90
C TYR A 28 1.79 8.04 -8.58
N ALA A 29 1.13 6.98 -9.03
CA ALA A 29 -0.21 7.05 -9.63
C ALA A 29 -1.33 6.67 -8.63
N ALA A 30 -1.29 7.22 -7.41
CA ALA A 30 -2.31 6.95 -6.40
C ALA A 30 -3.71 7.42 -6.82
N LEU A 31 -4.67 6.48 -6.82
CA LEU A 31 -6.07 6.73 -7.20
C LEU A 31 -6.86 7.62 -6.23
N SER A 32 -6.39 7.77 -4.99
CA SER A 32 -7.06 8.57 -3.96
C SER A 32 -6.04 9.04 -2.91
N PRO A 33 -6.34 10.08 -2.12
CA PRO A 33 -5.45 10.55 -1.07
C PRO A 33 -5.15 9.43 -0.06
N PHE A 34 -3.91 9.37 0.42
CA PHE A 34 -3.44 8.37 1.39
C PHE A 34 -3.57 6.91 0.95
N HIS A 35 -3.79 6.64 -0.35
CA HIS A 35 -3.75 5.29 -0.90
C HIS A 35 -2.34 4.70 -0.72
N THR A 36 -2.21 3.84 0.27
CA THR A 36 -0.91 3.35 0.73
C THR A 36 -0.71 1.91 0.29
N TRP A 37 0.46 1.61 -0.28
CA TRP A 37 0.90 0.28 -0.64
C TRP A 37 1.96 -0.19 0.34
N LEU A 38 1.78 -1.39 0.88
CA LEU A 38 2.70 -2.04 1.81
C LEU A 38 3.29 -3.29 1.15
N TYR A 39 4.59 -3.24 0.87
CA TYR A 39 5.36 -4.30 0.24
C TYR A 39 6.31 -4.97 1.22
N PRO A 40 6.48 -6.31 1.15
CA PRO A 40 7.67 -6.92 1.72
C PRO A 40 8.89 -6.61 0.85
N LYS A 41 10.04 -6.41 1.47
CA LYS A 41 11.30 -6.16 0.75
C LYS A 41 11.83 -7.42 0.08
N ARG A 42 11.62 -8.58 0.71
CA ARG A 42 11.95 -9.88 0.13
C ARG A 42 10.87 -10.23 -0.89
N HIS A 43 11.29 -10.55 -2.11
CA HIS A 43 10.37 -11.03 -3.14
C HIS A 43 9.65 -12.30 -2.67
N MET A 44 8.32 -12.21 -2.65
CA MET A 44 7.39 -13.30 -2.36
C MET A 44 6.18 -13.14 -3.25
N ALA A 45 5.78 -14.20 -3.93
CA ALA A 45 4.62 -14.14 -4.80
C ALA A 45 3.31 -14.26 -4.02
N ARG A 46 3.34 -14.99 -2.89
CA ARG A 46 2.16 -15.25 -2.06
C ARG A 46 2.31 -14.74 -0.65
N PHE A 47 1.20 -14.27 -0.09
CA PHE A 47 1.14 -13.84 1.30
C PHE A 47 1.51 -14.97 2.28
N THR A 48 1.17 -16.21 1.93
CA THR A 48 1.46 -17.40 2.76
C THR A 48 2.94 -17.77 2.83
N GLU A 49 3.81 -17.13 2.03
CA GLU A 49 5.27 -17.34 2.05
C GLU A 49 5.98 -16.47 3.12
N ILE A 50 5.21 -15.69 3.88
CA ILE A 50 5.70 -14.87 4.98
C ILE A 50 6.20 -15.74 6.14
N THR A 51 7.35 -15.37 6.72
CA THR A 51 7.90 -16.04 7.90
C THR A 51 7.38 -15.40 9.19
N ASN A 52 7.45 -16.11 10.33
CA ASN A 52 7.02 -15.57 11.62
C ASN A 52 7.71 -14.24 11.96
N LYS A 53 9.02 -14.10 11.67
CA LYS A 53 9.76 -12.84 11.89
C LYS A 53 9.23 -11.69 11.04
N GLU A 54 8.83 -11.97 9.81
CA GLU A 54 8.20 -10.98 8.93
C GLU A 54 6.76 -10.69 9.40
N THR A 55 6.04 -11.68 9.93
CA THR A 55 4.71 -11.45 10.54
C THR A 55 4.79 -10.50 11.74
N ASP A 56 5.79 -10.67 12.61
CA ASP A 56 6.01 -9.76 13.76
C ASP A 56 6.28 -8.32 13.29
N ASP A 57 7.15 -8.15 12.29
CA ASP A 57 7.46 -6.82 11.71
C ASP A 57 6.24 -6.23 10.98
N LEU A 58 5.45 -7.07 10.29
CA LEU A 58 4.20 -6.66 9.66
C LEU A 58 3.22 -6.12 10.70
N ALA A 59 3.06 -6.77 11.85
CA ALA A 59 2.18 -6.29 12.92
C ALA A 59 2.57 -4.89 13.42
N VAL A 60 3.87 -4.61 13.52
CA VAL A 60 4.39 -3.27 13.87
C VAL A 60 4.00 -2.24 12.81
N VAL A 61 4.22 -2.54 11.53
CA VAL A 61 3.88 -1.63 10.43
C VAL A 61 2.38 -1.38 10.34
N MET A 62 1.58 -2.44 10.44
CA MET A 62 0.12 -2.36 10.44
C MET A 62 -0.38 -1.45 11.57
N LYS A 63 0.13 -1.64 12.80
CA LYS A 63 -0.26 -0.82 13.95
C LYS A 63 0.10 0.65 13.73
N ALA A 64 1.27 0.93 13.16
CA ALA A 64 1.70 2.30 12.89
C ALA A 64 0.87 2.97 11.79
N LEU A 65 0.62 2.30 10.67
CA LEU A 65 -0.19 2.83 9.56
C LEU A 65 -1.64 3.06 9.98
N LEU A 66 -2.26 2.08 10.64
CA LEU A 66 -3.63 2.23 11.14
C LEU A 66 -3.73 3.31 12.23
N GLY A 67 -2.69 3.45 13.06
CA GLY A 67 -2.58 4.57 14.00
C GLY A 67 -2.55 5.93 13.30
N LYS A 68 -1.79 6.06 12.19
CA LYS A 68 -1.79 7.29 11.38
C LYS A 68 -3.17 7.58 10.79
N PHE A 69 -3.92 6.58 10.35
CA PHE A 69 -5.30 6.79 9.89
C PHE A 69 -6.22 7.22 11.03
N TYR A 70 -6.13 6.55 12.18
CA TYR A 70 -6.96 6.84 13.34
C TYR A 70 -6.73 8.27 13.86
N TYR A 71 -5.48 8.59 14.21
CA TYR A 71 -5.15 9.88 14.83
C TYR A 71 -4.95 11.00 13.80
N GLY A 72 -4.29 10.71 12.67
CA GLY A 72 -3.93 11.70 11.65
C GLY A 72 -5.06 12.02 10.67
N LEU A 73 -5.91 11.04 10.34
CA LEU A 73 -7.03 11.23 9.40
C LEU A 73 -8.40 11.27 10.09
N LYS A 74 -8.45 11.29 11.42
CA LYS A 74 -9.67 11.28 12.24
C LYS A 74 -10.55 10.05 12.01
N ASP A 75 -9.92 8.87 11.99
CA ASP A 75 -10.56 7.56 11.92
C ASP A 75 -11.57 7.39 10.76
N PRO A 76 -11.12 7.53 9.49
CA PRO A 76 -11.99 7.33 8.34
C PRO A 76 -12.25 5.83 8.11
N ASP A 77 -13.40 5.51 7.51
CA ASP A 77 -13.61 4.19 6.92
C ASP A 77 -12.52 3.90 5.87
N PHE A 78 -12.02 2.67 5.82
CA PHE A 78 -11.04 2.27 4.82
C PHE A 78 -11.28 0.83 4.34
N ASN A 79 -10.86 0.55 3.11
CA ASN A 79 -10.70 -0.83 2.66
C ASN A 79 -9.22 -1.21 2.80
N TYR A 80 -8.94 -2.41 3.30
CA TYR A 80 -7.62 -3.03 3.17
C TYR A 80 -7.74 -4.31 2.33
N VAL A 81 -6.80 -4.53 1.41
CA VAL A 81 -6.84 -5.67 0.48
C VAL A 81 -5.46 -6.29 0.39
N ILE A 82 -5.37 -7.59 0.64
CA ILE A 82 -4.16 -8.38 0.40
C ILE A 82 -4.21 -8.87 -1.04
N ARG A 83 -3.26 -8.45 -1.87
CA ARG A 83 -3.10 -8.95 -3.23
C ARG A 83 -1.96 -9.95 -3.24
N SER A 84 -2.32 -11.21 -3.43
CA SER A 84 -1.41 -12.36 -3.45
C SER A 84 -1.59 -13.13 -4.75
N ALA A 85 -0.54 -13.80 -5.23
CA ALA A 85 -0.68 -14.69 -6.39
C ALA A 85 -1.74 -15.79 -6.11
N PRO A 86 -2.55 -16.17 -7.12
CA PRO A 86 -3.51 -17.26 -6.97
C PRO A 86 -2.83 -18.58 -6.58
N ALA A 87 -3.49 -19.37 -5.73
CA ALA A 87 -2.97 -20.67 -5.29
C ALA A 87 -2.73 -21.64 -6.46
N THR A 88 -3.57 -21.56 -7.50
CA THR A 88 -3.51 -22.42 -8.69
C THR A 88 -2.37 -22.06 -9.67
N LEU A 89 -1.73 -20.89 -9.51
CA LEU A 89 -0.70 -20.42 -10.43
C LEU A 89 0.63 -21.14 -10.16
N LYS A 90 1.08 -22.01 -11.08
CA LYS A 90 2.28 -22.83 -10.88
C LYS A 90 3.59 -22.04 -10.87
N ARG A 91 3.70 -20.97 -11.65
CA ARG A 91 4.91 -20.13 -11.78
C ARG A 91 4.57 -18.66 -11.53
N PRO A 92 4.46 -18.24 -10.27
CA PRO A 92 4.05 -16.88 -9.93
C PRO A 92 5.26 -15.93 -9.74
N GLU A 93 6.42 -16.23 -10.32
CA GLU A 93 7.69 -15.49 -10.13
C GLU A 93 7.59 -13.99 -10.52
N HIS A 94 6.63 -13.64 -11.36
CA HIS A 94 6.36 -12.25 -11.76
C HIS A 94 5.42 -11.52 -10.79
N PHE A 95 4.76 -12.24 -9.87
CA PHE A 95 3.95 -11.65 -8.81
C PHE A 95 4.82 -11.25 -7.62
N HIS A 96 4.40 -10.20 -6.94
CA HIS A 96 4.90 -9.84 -5.63
C HIS A 96 3.68 -9.44 -4.82
N TRP A 97 3.42 -10.14 -3.72
CA TRP A 97 2.26 -9.81 -2.91
C TRP A 97 2.45 -8.46 -2.20
N TYR A 98 1.34 -7.76 -1.95
CA TYR A 98 1.32 -6.50 -1.23
C TYR A 98 -0.04 -6.27 -0.58
N ILE A 99 -0.10 -5.34 0.38
CA ILE A 99 -1.35 -4.87 0.97
C ILE A 99 -1.63 -3.46 0.48
N THR A 100 -2.87 -3.17 0.12
CA THR A 100 -3.31 -1.80 -0.18
C THR A 100 -4.28 -1.31 0.87
N PHE A 101 -4.09 -0.08 1.33
CA PHE A 101 -5.04 0.64 2.18
C PHE A 101 -5.64 1.78 1.37
N ILE A 102 -6.97 1.87 1.38
CA ILE A 102 -7.73 2.89 0.66
C ILE A 102 -8.66 3.59 1.66
N PRO A 103 -8.17 4.64 2.35
CA PRO A 103 -8.99 5.47 3.22
C PRO A 103 -10.04 6.26 2.43
N ARG A 104 -11.27 6.32 2.92
CA ARG A 104 -12.38 7.05 2.29
C ARG A 104 -12.45 8.49 2.80
N VAL A 105 -11.43 9.28 2.46
CA VAL A 105 -11.37 10.71 2.83
C VAL A 105 -12.06 11.63 1.82
N THR A 106 -12.33 11.13 0.62
CA THR A 106 -13.11 11.80 -0.42
C THR A 106 -14.27 10.92 -0.85
N LYS A 107 -15.30 11.51 -1.47
CA LYS A 107 -16.43 10.78 -2.03
C LYS A 107 -16.20 10.51 -3.51
N THR A 108 -16.24 9.25 -3.91
CA THR A 108 -16.33 8.86 -5.32
C THR A 108 -17.65 9.35 -5.90
N ALA A 109 -17.61 10.05 -7.04
CA ALA A 109 -18.78 10.64 -7.67
C ALA A 109 -19.12 9.94 -8.99
N GLY A 110 -20.08 10.51 -9.74
CA GLY A 110 -20.56 9.94 -10.99
C GLY A 110 -19.50 9.85 -12.09
N PHE A 111 -18.49 10.73 -12.08
CA PHE A 111 -17.41 10.68 -13.05
C PHE A 111 -16.56 9.43 -12.89
N GLU A 112 -16.09 9.14 -11.68
CA GLU A 112 -15.23 7.99 -11.43
C GLU A 112 -15.97 6.67 -11.64
N LEU A 113 -17.22 6.60 -11.18
CA LEU A 113 -18.07 5.42 -11.38
C LEU A 113 -18.42 5.19 -12.86
N GLY A 114 -18.66 6.27 -13.61
CA GLY A 114 -19.06 6.19 -15.01
C GLY A 114 -17.89 5.93 -15.97
N SER A 115 -16.69 6.43 -15.65
CA SER A 115 -15.52 6.34 -16.55
C SER A 115 -14.48 5.30 -16.12
N GLY A 116 -14.46 4.91 -14.84
CA GLY A 116 -13.36 4.13 -14.26
C GLY A 116 -12.06 4.92 -14.08
N MET A 117 -12.05 6.22 -14.38
CA MET A 117 -10.94 7.13 -14.10
C MET A 117 -11.05 7.69 -12.69
N PHE A 118 -9.92 7.95 -12.05
CA PHE A 118 -9.89 8.47 -10.68
C PHE A 118 -9.31 9.87 -10.65
N ILE A 119 -9.94 10.75 -9.86
CA ILE A 119 -9.43 12.08 -9.57
C ILE A 119 -8.86 12.07 -8.17
N ASN A 120 -7.54 12.23 -8.05
CA ASN A 120 -6.88 12.43 -6.77
C ASN A 120 -6.62 13.93 -6.57
N PRO A 121 -7.33 14.61 -5.65
CA PRO A 121 -7.14 16.04 -5.43
C PRO A 121 -5.89 16.37 -4.62
N SER A 122 -5.20 15.35 -4.07
CA SER A 122 -3.97 15.53 -3.29
C SER A 122 -2.76 15.00 -4.07
N LEU A 123 -1.63 15.69 -3.94
CA LEU A 123 -0.37 15.17 -4.45
C LEU A 123 0.04 13.92 -3.64
N PRO A 124 0.45 12.82 -4.28
CA PRO A 124 0.96 11.63 -3.61
C PRO A 124 2.09 11.93 -2.61
N GLU A 125 3.00 12.83 -2.97
CA GLU A 125 4.14 13.26 -2.14
C GLU A 125 3.66 13.94 -0.86
N LYS A 126 2.76 14.91 -0.98
CA LYS A 126 2.16 15.58 0.21
C LYS A 126 1.39 14.61 1.08
N SER A 127 0.74 13.64 0.46
CA SER A 127 0.00 12.61 1.18
C SER A 127 0.92 11.65 1.91
N ALA A 128 2.21 11.56 1.57
CA ALA A 128 3.16 10.66 2.22
C ALA A 128 3.80 11.28 3.48
N GLU A 129 3.76 12.61 3.62
CA GLU A 129 4.36 13.36 4.73
C GLU A 129 3.56 13.33 6.05
N PHE A 130 2.31 12.85 6.04
CA PHE A 130 1.41 12.79 7.21
C PHE A 130 1.79 11.71 8.25
#